data_AF-A0A843AGC5-F1
#
_entry.id   AF-A0A843AGC5-F1
#
_cell.length_a   1.000
_cell.length_b   1.000
_cell.length_c   1.000
_cell.angle_alpha   90.00
_cell.angle_beta   90.00
_cell.angle_gamma   90.00
#
_symmetry.space_group_name_H-M   'P 1'
#
loop_
_entity.id
_entity.type
_entity.pdbx_description
1 polymer ?
#
loop_
_entity_poly.entity_id
_entity_poly.type
_entity_poly.pdbx_seq_one_letter_code
_entity_poly.pdbx_strand_id
1 'polypeptide(L)'
;MEQITKAAIDVKRFVEGNKYLPEYITVNGVMVNQSQFLYLIATATLHIDSVDNSLINLVTASVPGVSSETVTGGSLLSSEYLTLANTIKNYIESNQKAPSSVSTSLGTMSYQSLLYMYCRILNLNSVNQDLPILINVKPWKTANIPIID
;
A
#
# COMPACT_ATOMS: atom_id res chain seq x y z
N MET A 1 13.65 3.41 -6.12
CA MET A 1 13.07 2.54 -5.07
C MET A 1 13.22 3.15 -3.68
N GLU A 2 14.44 3.50 -3.25
CA GLU A 2 14.74 4.02 -1.89
C GLU A 2 13.81 5.16 -1.42
N GLN A 3 13.57 6.18 -2.24
CA GLN A 3 12.71 7.31 -1.86
C GLN A 3 11.23 6.91 -1.67
N ILE A 4 10.76 5.90 -2.40
CA ILE A 4 9.40 5.35 -2.24
C ILE A 4 9.32 4.59 -0.91
N THR A 5 10.32 3.74 -0.63
CA THR A 5 10.42 3.00 0.64
C THR A 5 10.50 3.95 1.84
N LYS A 6 11.29 5.03 1.74
CA LYS A 6 11.37 6.06 2.79
C LYS A 6 10.01 6.71 3.05
N ALA A 7 9.31 7.14 1.99
CA ALA A 7 7.99 7.72 2.12
C ALA A 7 6.97 6.73 2.73
N ALA A 8 7.05 5.43 2.38
CA ALA A 8 6.24 4.37 2.99
C ALA A 8 6.47 4.23 4.49
N ILE A 9 7.72 4.29 4.95
CA ILE A 9 8.08 4.26 6.37
C ILE A 9 7.54 5.51 7.09
N ASP A 10 7.65 6.68 6.47
CA ASP A 10 7.15 7.93 7.04
C ASP A 10 5.61 7.94 7.12
N VAL A 11 4.91 7.45 6.11
CA VAL A 11 3.45 7.28 6.13
C VAL A 11 3.02 6.27 7.20
N LYS A 12 3.72 5.15 7.34
CA LYS A 12 3.48 4.18 8.42
C LYS A 12 3.55 4.87 9.79
N ARG A 13 4.66 5.57 10.06
CA ARG A 13 4.85 6.31 11.33
C ARG A 13 3.77 7.37 11.55
N PHE A 14 3.41 8.10 10.49
CA PHE A 14 2.35 9.10 10.54
C PHE A 14 1.02 8.46 10.94
N VAL A 15 0.63 7.36 10.31
CA VAL A 15 -0.62 6.64 10.60
C VAL A 15 -0.60 6.08 12.02
N GLU A 16 0.53 5.54 12.47
CA GLU A 16 0.68 5.00 13.81
C GLU A 16 0.54 6.09 14.90
N GLY A 17 1.05 7.29 14.65
CA GLY A 17 0.92 8.43 15.58
C GLY A 17 -0.43 9.15 15.52
N ASN A 18 -0.99 9.32 14.32
CA ASN A 18 -2.15 10.19 14.08
C ASN A 18 -3.47 9.46 13.86
N LYS A 19 -3.42 8.16 13.54
CA LYS A 19 -4.59 7.28 13.31
C LYS A 19 -5.44 7.64 12.08
N TYR A 20 -4.87 8.38 11.13
CA TYR A 20 -5.46 8.64 9.81
C TYR A 20 -4.37 8.66 8.72
N LEU A 21 -4.76 8.50 7.46
CA LEU A 21 -3.86 8.60 6.31
C LEU A 21 -3.54 10.06 5.98
N PRO A 22 -2.29 10.41 5.68
CA PRO A 22 -1.98 11.76 5.19
C PRO A 22 -2.67 12.02 3.85
N GLU A 23 -3.19 13.22 3.64
CA GLU A 23 -3.86 13.60 2.39
C GLU A 23 -2.89 13.66 1.21
N TYR A 24 -1.69 14.19 1.48
CA TYR A 24 -0.58 14.30 0.54
C TYR A 24 0.69 13.69 1.13
N ILE A 25 1.47 13.04 0.28
CA ILE A 25 2.73 12.38 0.61
C ILE A 25 3.83 13.02 -0.23
N THR A 26 4.98 13.32 0.37
CA THR A 26 6.14 13.80 -0.39
C THR A 26 7.04 12.61 -0.73
N VAL A 27 7.26 12.37 -2.02
CA VAL A 27 8.18 11.35 -2.52
C VAL A 27 9.26 12.03 -3.36
N ASN A 28 10.52 11.96 -2.92
CA ASN A 28 11.65 12.61 -3.60
C ASN A 28 11.42 14.11 -3.91
N GLY A 29 10.83 14.85 -2.96
CA GLY A 29 10.52 16.28 -3.13
C GLY A 29 9.26 16.58 -3.96
N VAL A 30 8.59 15.56 -4.51
CA VAL A 30 7.33 15.72 -5.25
C VAL A 30 6.14 15.37 -4.36
N MET A 31 5.16 16.27 -4.28
CA MET A 31 3.91 16.02 -3.57
C MET A 31 2.97 15.17 -4.42
N VAL A 32 2.52 14.05 -3.87
CA VAL A 32 1.61 13.09 -4.53
C VAL A 32 0.37 12.88 -3.65
N ASN A 33 -0.77 12.60 -4.29
CA ASN A 33 -1.96 12.18 -3.55
C ASN A 33 -1.88 10.69 -3.15
N GLN A 34 -2.81 10.25 -2.32
CA GLN A 34 -2.84 8.87 -1.83
C GLN A 34 -2.92 7.81 -2.95
N SER A 35 -3.58 8.07 -4.07
CA SER A 35 -3.74 7.07 -5.16
C SER A 35 -2.49 6.91 -5.98
N GLN A 36 -1.83 8.01 -6.28
CA GLN A 36 -0.50 8.02 -6.87
C GLN A 36 0.50 7.33 -5.94
N PHE A 37 0.39 7.59 -4.63
CA PHE A 37 1.24 6.92 -3.66
C PHE A 37 0.99 5.41 -3.58
N LEU A 38 -0.27 4.97 -3.57
CA LEU A 38 -0.63 3.55 -3.61
C LEU A 38 -0.05 2.86 -4.85
N TYR A 39 -0.10 3.52 -6.01
CA TYR A 39 0.54 3.02 -7.24
C TYR A 39 2.05 2.82 -7.05
N LEU A 40 2.75 3.81 -6.50
CA LEU A 40 4.20 3.75 -6.29
C LEU A 40 4.59 2.61 -5.35
N ILE A 41 3.92 2.44 -4.22
CA ILE A 41 4.27 1.41 -3.23
C ILE A 41 3.89 0.00 -3.69
N ALA A 42 2.78 -0.17 -4.42
CA ALA A 42 2.41 -1.44 -5.03
C ALA A 42 3.41 -1.85 -6.13
N THR A 43 3.78 -0.90 -7.00
CA THR A 43 4.76 -1.15 -8.06
C THR A 43 6.15 -1.41 -7.50
N ALA A 44 6.57 -0.68 -6.45
CA ALA A 44 7.83 -0.93 -5.75
C ALA A 44 7.85 -2.34 -5.13
N THR A 45 6.74 -2.81 -4.56
CA THR A 45 6.64 -4.17 -4.01
C THR A 45 6.86 -5.22 -5.11
N LEU A 46 6.29 -5.03 -6.30
CA LEU A 46 6.49 -5.92 -7.45
C LEU A 46 7.93 -5.88 -7.96
N HIS A 47 8.53 -4.69 -8.04
CA HIS A 47 9.92 -4.52 -8.47
C HIS A 47 10.90 -5.20 -7.51
N ILE A 48 10.64 -5.17 -6.19
CA ILE A 48 11.44 -5.90 -5.21
C ILE A 48 11.35 -7.41 -5.45
N ASP A 49 10.15 -7.94 -5.66
CA ASP A 49 9.91 -9.37 -5.93
C ASP A 49 10.63 -9.86 -7.19
N SER A 50 10.60 -9.06 -8.26
CA SER A 50 11.23 -9.40 -9.54
C SER A 50 12.69 -8.96 -9.68
N VAL A 51 13.28 -8.33 -8.65
CA VAL A 51 14.62 -7.71 -8.69
C VAL A 51 14.75 -6.67 -9.83
N ASP A 52 13.66 -5.96 -10.12
CA ASP A 52 13.60 -4.93 -11.16
C ASP A 52 14.03 -3.56 -10.62
N ASN A 53 15.15 -3.05 -11.14
CA ASN A 53 15.71 -1.75 -10.75
C ASN A 53 15.33 -0.59 -11.69
N SER A 54 14.41 -0.82 -12.63
CA SER A 54 13.93 0.20 -13.54
C SER A 54 13.18 1.33 -12.80
N LEU A 55 13.14 2.50 -13.43
CA LEU A 55 12.48 3.67 -12.88
C LEU A 55 10.95 3.47 -12.85
N ILE A 56 10.35 3.68 -11.68
CA ILE A 56 8.90 3.72 -11.53
C ILE A 56 8.44 5.16 -11.83
N ASN A 57 7.79 5.34 -12.98
CA ASN A 57 7.26 6.64 -13.37
C ASN A 57 6.00 6.98 -12.58
N LEU A 58 5.87 8.23 -12.16
CA LEU A 58 4.64 8.71 -11.54
C LEU A 58 3.51 8.75 -12.57
N VAL A 59 2.34 8.26 -12.18
CA VAL A 59 1.12 8.32 -13.00
C VAL A 59 0.15 9.35 -12.45
N THR A 60 -0.77 9.83 -13.30
CA THR A 60 -1.92 10.61 -12.86
C THR A 60 -2.98 9.67 -12.34
N ALA A 61 -3.41 9.87 -11.09
CA ALA A 61 -4.47 9.07 -10.49
C ALA A 61 -5.33 9.90 -9.53
N SER A 62 -6.65 9.82 -9.67
CA SER A 62 -7.61 10.40 -8.72
C SER A 62 -7.87 9.50 -7.53
N VAL A 63 -8.19 10.09 -6.38
CA VAL A 63 -8.60 9.34 -5.17
C VAL A 63 -9.96 8.69 -5.41
N PRO A 64 -10.18 7.42 -4.99
CA PRO A 64 -11.48 6.80 -5.07
C PRO A 64 -12.54 7.55 -4.27
N GLY A 65 -13.82 7.29 -4.59
CA GLY A 65 -14.92 7.76 -3.76
C GLY A 65 -15.01 6.96 -2.46
N VAL A 66 -16.24 6.63 -2.06
CA VAL A 66 -16.47 5.82 -0.85
C VAL A 66 -15.84 4.43 -1.01
N SER A 67 -15.04 4.03 -0.02
CA SER A 67 -14.52 2.67 0.13
C SER A 67 -15.40 1.85 1.08
N SER A 68 -15.35 0.53 0.94
CA SER A 68 -16.01 -0.42 1.84
C SER A 68 -15.01 -1.49 2.29
N GLU A 69 -15.29 -2.12 3.42
CA GLU A 69 -14.46 -3.18 3.98
C GLU A 69 -15.32 -4.25 4.65
N THR A 70 -15.03 -5.52 4.33
CA THR A 70 -15.60 -6.69 5.00
C THR A 70 -14.55 -7.58 5.66
N VAL A 71 -13.25 -7.26 5.48
CA VAL A 71 -12.16 -7.90 6.22
C VAL A 71 -12.37 -7.70 7.72
N THR A 72 -12.31 -8.78 8.50
CA THR A 72 -12.37 -8.72 9.98
C THR A 72 -11.01 -8.89 10.65
N GLY A 73 -10.02 -9.35 9.87
CA GLY A 73 -8.63 -9.54 10.26
C GLY A 73 -8.12 -10.90 9.83
N GLY A 74 -6.80 -11.06 9.75
CA GLY A 74 -6.15 -12.30 9.34
C GLY A 74 -4.79 -12.05 8.73
N SER A 75 -4.25 -13.05 8.04
CA SER A 75 -2.95 -12.97 7.39
C SER A 75 -3.09 -13.19 5.89
N LEU A 76 -2.38 -12.39 5.09
CA LEU A 76 -2.22 -12.60 3.65
C LEU A 76 -0.81 -13.13 3.39
N LEU A 77 -0.70 -14.15 2.55
CA LEU A 77 0.59 -14.67 2.09
C LEU A 77 1.21 -13.73 1.04
N SER A 78 2.52 -13.87 0.83
CA SER A 78 3.25 -13.09 -0.18
C SER A 78 2.68 -13.21 -1.58
N SER A 79 2.36 -14.43 -2.02
CA SER A 79 1.71 -14.67 -3.31
C SER A 79 0.40 -13.89 -3.47
N GLU A 80 -0.37 -13.73 -2.39
CA GLU A 80 -1.63 -13.01 -2.42
C GLU A 80 -1.41 -11.50 -2.49
N TYR A 81 -0.62 -10.91 -1.58
CA TYR A 81 -0.41 -9.46 -1.63
C TYR A 81 0.38 -9.02 -2.88
N LEU A 82 1.19 -9.89 -3.50
CA LEU A 82 1.83 -9.61 -4.79
C LEU A 82 0.81 -9.61 -5.93
N THR A 83 -0.14 -10.56 -5.92
CA THR A 83 -1.27 -10.56 -6.86
C THR A 83 -2.09 -9.29 -6.72
N LEU A 84 -2.42 -8.89 -5.48
CA LEU A 84 -3.12 -7.64 -5.19
C LEU A 84 -2.34 -6.41 -5.70
N ALA A 85 -1.01 -6.41 -5.57
CA ALA A 85 -0.19 -5.28 -6.00
C ALA A 85 -0.28 -5.10 -7.51
N ASN A 86 -0.23 -6.20 -8.26
CA ASN A 86 -0.40 -6.20 -9.71
C ASN A 86 -1.82 -5.77 -10.12
N THR A 87 -2.86 -6.24 -9.42
CA THR A 87 -4.25 -5.80 -9.64
C THR A 87 -4.39 -4.29 -9.45
N ILE A 88 -3.84 -3.74 -8.36
CA ILE A 88 -3.89 -2.30 -8.05
C ILE A 88 -3.14 -1.48 -9.11
N LYS A 89 -1.91 -1.88 -9.43
CA LYS A 89 -1.09 -1.24 -10.47
C LYS A 89 -1.86 -1.14 -11.78
N ASN A 90 -2.33 -2.27 -12.29
CA ASN A 90 -3.02 -2.33 -13.59
C ASN A 90 -4.35 -1.57 -13.57
N TYR A 91 -5.08 -1.61 -12.44
CA TYR A 91 -6.31 -0.83 -12.28
C TYR A 91 -6.03 0.67 -12.35
N ILE A 92 -5.01 1.16 -11.64
CA ILE A 92 -4.65 2.58 -11.65
C ILE A 92 -4.20 3.03 -13.04
N GLU A 93 -3.35 2.24 -13.71
CA GLU A 93 -2.89 2.53 -15.08
C GLU A 93 -4.05 2.62 -16.07
N SER A 94 -5.05 1.75 -15.93
CA SER A 94 -6.18 1.68 -16.86
C SER A 94 -7.25 2.74 -16.58
N ASN A 95 -7.47 3.11 -15.31
CA ASN A 95 -8.60 3.94 -14.89
C ASN A 95 -8.20 5.35 -14.43
N GLN A 96 -6.90 5.64 -14.32
CA GLN A 96 -6.37 6.91 -13.76
C GLN A 96 -7.01 7.23 -12.39
N LYS A 97 -7.26 6.18 -11.61
CA LYS A 97 -7.96 6.20 -10.32
C LYS A 97 -7.63 4.93 -9.55
N ALA A 98 -7.40 5.02 -8.24
CA ALA A 98 -7.22 3.81 -7.44
C ALA A 98 -8.54 3.05 -7.21
N PRO A 99 -8.50 1.73 -7.03
CA PRO A 99 -9.68 0.98 -6.65
C PRO A 99 -10.15 1.45 -5.27
N SER A 100 -11.48 1.56 -5.08
CA SER A 100 -12.07 1.88 -3.76
C SER A 100 -11.90 0.75 -2.76
N SER A 101 -11.77 -0.48 -3.26
CA SER A 101 -11.56 -1.70 -2.49
C SER A 101 -11.09 -2.82 -3.42
N VAL A 102 -10.47 -3.86 -2.88
CA VAL A 102 -10.07 -5.06 -3.63
C VAL A 102 -10.49 -6.31 -2.87
N SER A 103 -10.97 -7.33 -3.59
CA SER A 103 -11.31 -8.63 -2.99
C SER A 103 -10.05 -9.41 -2.60
N THR A 104 -10.06 -9.99 -1.41
CA THR A 104 -9.00 -10.83 -0.85
C THR A 104 -9.60 -12.12 -0.29
N SER A 105 -8.74 -13.08 0.09
CA SER A 105 -9.13 -14.29 0.82
C SER A 105 -9.81 -14.01 2.16
N LEU A 106 -9.57 -12.83 2.74
CA LEU A 106 -10.13 -12.37 4.02
C LEU A 106 -11.39 -11.52 3.86
N GLY A 107 -11.86 -11.30 2.63
CA GLY A 107 -12.99 -10.43 2.30
C GLY A 107 -12.59 -9.22 1.45
N THR A 108 -13.50 -8.25 1.35
CA THR A 108 -13.25 -6.99 0.63
C THR A 108 -12.39 -6.08 1.49
N MET A 109 -11.18 -5.76 1.03
CA MET A 109 -10.25 -4.87 1.73
C MET A 109 -10.39 -3.45 1.20
N SER A 110 -10.47 -2.47 2.12
CA SER A 110 -10.61 -1.07 1.74
C SER A 110 -9.33 -0.51 1.12
N TYR A 111 -9.50 0.54 0.32
CA TYR A 111 -8.42 1.38 -0.16
C TYR A 111 -7.43 1.79 0.94
N GLN A 112 -7.94 2.17 2.12
CA GLN A 112 -7.11 2.62 3.24
C GLN A 112 -6.27 1.49 3.82
N SER A 113 -6.87 0.30 4.01
CA SER A 113 -6.17 -0.91 4.45
C SER A 113 -5.07 -1.30 3.46
N LEU A 114 -5.34 -1.24 2.15
CA LEU A 114 -4.34 -1.56 1.12
C LEU A 114 -3.14 -0.61 1.18
N LEU A 115 -3.39 0.71 1.22
CA LEU A 115 -2.32 1.72 1.27
C LEU A 115 -1.43 1.50 2.49
N TYR A 116 -2.03 1.33 3.66
CA TYR A 116 -1.29 1.12 4.89
C TYR A 116 -0.57 -0.23 4.94
N MET A 117 -1.19 -1.30 4.41
CA MET A 117 -0.57 -2.62 4.29
C MET A 117 0.72 -2.57 3.47
N TYR A 118 0.71 -1.95 2.28
CA TYR A 118 1.93 -1.83 1.48
C TYR A 118 2.99 -0.94 2.11
N CYS A 119 2.60 0.06 2.91
CA CYS A 119 3.56 0.82 3.71
C CYS A 119 4.30 -0.07 4.72
N ARG A 120 3.57 -0.98 5.38
CA ARG A 120 4.15 -1.96 6.32
C ARG A 120 5.01 -3.00 5.61
N ILE A 121 4.58 -3.51 4.46
CA ILE A 121 5.37 -4.45 3.64
C ILE A 121 6.72 -3.83 3.27
N LEU A 122 6.74 -2.60 2.75
CA LEU A 122 8.00 -1.92 2.41
C LEU A 122 8.86 -1.60 3.63
N ASN A 123 8.25 -1.27 4.77
CA ASN A 123 8.98 -1.12 6.03
C ASN A 123 9.65 -2.44 6.47
N LEU A 124 8.91 -3.56 6.46
CA LEU A 124 9.46 -4.88 6.80
C LEU A 124 10.59 -5.28 5.85
N ASN A 125 10.41 -5.05 4.55
CA ASN A 125 11.46 -5.28 3.56
C ASN A 125 12.72 -4.45 3.84
N SER A 126 12.56 -3.18 4.22
CA SER A 126 13.72 -2.33 4.56
C SER A 126 14.52 -2.82 5.77
N VAL A 127 13.85 -3.47 6.74
CA VAL A 127 14.48 -3.98 7.96
C VAL A 127 15.09 -5.36 7.72
N ASN A 128 14.34 -6.25 7.08
CA ASN A 128 14.71 -7.66 6.91
C ASN A 128 15.50 -7.93 5.64
N GLN A 129 15.59 -6.96 4.72
CA GLN A 129 16.16 -7.10 3.38
C GLN A 129 15.44 -8.15 2.51
N ASP A 130 14.20 -8.50 2.86
CA ASP A 130 13.37 -9.46 2.14
C ASP A 130 11.88 -9.15 2.33
N LEU A 131 11.05 -9.49 1.35
CA LEU A 131 9.59 -9.34 1.47
C LEU A 131 9.04 -10.30 2.53
N PRO A 132 8.05 -9.87 3.34
CA PRO A 132 7.50 -10.71 4.39
C PRO A 132 6.70 -11.88 3.81
N ILE A 133 6.99 -13.12 4.24
CA ILE A 133 6.27 -14.32 3.78
C ILE A 133 4.75 -14.21 4.02
N LEU A 134 4.35 -13.50 5.09
CA LEU A 134 2.96 -13.17 5.39
C LEU A 134 2.86 -11.77 5.99
N ILE A 135 1.70 -11.14 5.86
CA ILE A 135 1.38 -9.86 6.48
C ILE A 135 0.05 -9.96 7.23
N ASN A 136 0.04 -9.49 8.49
CA ASN A 136 -1.16 -9.46 9.31
C ASN A 136 -1.96 -8.19 9.05
N VAL A 137 -3.24 -8.33 8.72
CA VAL A 137 -4.15 -7.21 8.44
C VAL A 137 -5.33 -7.21 9.40
N LYS A 138 -5.86 -6.01 9.65
CA LYS A 138 -7.09 -5.75 10.39
C LYS A 138 -7.90 -4.71 9.61
N PRO A 139 -9.23 -4.68 9.76
CA PRO A 139 -10.05 -3.66 9.11
C PRO A 139 -9.57 -2.26 9.45
N TRP A 140 -9.63 -1.36 8.47
CA TRP A 140 -9.32 0.04 8.71
C TRP A 140 -10.34 0.66 9.66
N LYS A 141 -9.90 0.92 10.89
CA LYS A 141 -10.62 1.73 11.89
C LYS A 141 -9.59 2.55 12.64
N THR A 142 -9.85 3.83 12.86
CA THR A 142 -8.97 4.74 13.63
C THR A 142 -8.53 4.12 14.98
N ALA A 143 -9.40 3.36 15.63
CA ALA A 143 -9.10 2.66 16.89
C ALA A 143 -8.32 1.34 16.73
N ASN A 144 -8.37 0.67 15.57
CA ASN A 144 -7.88 -0.71 15.37
C ASN A 144 -6.91 -0.86 14.20
N ILE A 145 -6.17 0.19 13.85
CA ILE A 145 -5.10 0.11 12.84
C ILE A 145 -4.04 -0.90 13.34
N PRO A 146 -3.63 -1.88 12.53
CA PRO A 146 -2.60 -2.83 12.93
C PRO A 146 -1.24 -2.11 13.05
N ILE A 147 -0.77 -1.91 14.28
CA ILE A 147 0.46 -1.16 14.58
C ILE A 147 1.70 -2.04 14.81
N ILE A 148 1.52 -3.36 14.82
CA ILE A 148 2.60 -4.35 15.00
C ILE A 148 2.34 -5.49 14.01
N ASP A 149 3.42 -5.92 13.34
CA ASP A 149 3.47 -7.09 12.46
C ASP A 149 3.79 -8.37 13.22
#